data_AF-A0A920PGZ2-F1
#
_entry.id   AF-A0A920PGZ2-F1
#
_cell.length_a   1.000
_cell.length_b   1.000
_cell.length_c   1.000
_cell.angle_alpha   90.00
_cell.angle_beta   90.00
_cell.angle_gamma   90.00
#
_symmetry.space_group_name_H-M   'P 1'
#
loop_
_entity.id
_entity.type
_entity.pdbx_description
1 polymer ?
#
loop_
_entity_poly.entity_id
_entity_poly.type
_entity_poly.pdbx_seq_one_letter_code
_entity_poly.pdbx_strand_id
1 'polypeptide(L)'
;MMASLMGYSFESLVIDNDMLGMVMRTVRGIEVNEETLSYRAIKDTVEGEGHFLRDPQTLELMKTEYLYPTLADRSTQEEWEAEGSPDMRQRAEKRAREILNSHYPVYIDDETDKKVRDTYPIEISRDVIKPTKDRF
;
A
#
# COMPACT_ATOMS: atom_id res chain seq x y z
N MET A 1 7.38 5.88 -12.36
CA MET A 1 8.37 6.55 -13.27
C MET A 1 7.62 7.36 -14.31
N MET A 2 8.14 8.50 -14.74
CA MET A 2 7.43 9.45 -15.60
C MET A 2 8.20 9.71 -16.90
N ALA A 3 7.49 10.18 -17.93
CA ALA A 3 8.05 10.67 -19.20
C ALA A 3 9.10 9.72 -19.81
N SER A 4 8.73 8.45 -20.05
CA SER A 4 9.63 7.44 -20.63
C SER A 4 10.98 7.34 -19.90
N LEU A 5 10.93 7.26 -18.57
CA LEU A 5 12.08 7.14 -17.66
C LEU A 5 12.93 8.41 -17.49
N MET A 6 12.48 9.56 -18.01
CA MET A 6 13.20 10.83 -17.85
C MET A 6 12.92 11.55 -16.52
N GLY A 7 11.94 11.07 -15.75
CA GLY A 7 11.60 11.66 -14.46
C GLY A 7 11.06 10.64 -13.47
N TYR A 8 11.07 11.03 -12.20
CA TYR A 8 10.43 10.30 -11.12
C TYR A 8 9.59 11.26 -10.28
N SER A 9 8.56 10.73 -9.61
CA SER A 9 7.71 11.45 -8.68
C SER A 9 7.48 10.53 -7.49
N PHE A 10 7.64 11.05 -6.29
CA PHE A 10 7.39 10.27 -5.07
C PHE A 10 5.92 9.86 -4.97
N GLU A 11 5.01 10.72 -5.41
CA GLU A 11 3.58 10.45 -5.52
C GLU A 11 3.31 9.26 -6.44
N SER A 12 3.91 9.25 -7.64
CA SER A 12 3.79 8.13 -8.57
C SER A 12 4.31 6.83 -7.94
N LEU A 13 5.42 6.85 -7.20
CA LEU A 13 5.95 5.64 -6.57
C LEU A 13 5.00 5.04 -5.53
N VAL A 14 4.35 5.88 -4.71
CA VAL A 14 3.41 5.37 -3.70
C VAL A 14 2.09 4.92 -4.33
N ILE A 15 1.63 5.59 -5.40
CA ILE A 15 0.45 5.16 -6.17
C ILE A 15 0.73 3.82 -6.86
N ASP A 16 1.89 3.69 -7.51
CA ASP A 16 2.34 2.46 -8.16
C ASP A 16 2.42 1.31 -7.13
N ASN A 17 2.89 1.57 -5.92
CA ASN A 17 2.93 0.58 -4.85
C ASN A 17 1.53 0.08 -4.43
N ASP A 18 0.54 0.98 -4.32
CA ASP A 18 -0.85 0.61 -4.01
C ASP A 18 -1.46 -0.26 -5.12
N MET A 19 -1.24 0.14 -6.39
CA MET A 19 -1.68 -0.64 -7.55
C MET A 19 -0.99 -2.01 -7.63
N LEU A 20 0.31 -2.07 -7.35
CA LEU A 20 1.08 -3.32 -7.36
C LEU A 20 0.53 -4.33 -6.35
N GLY A 21 0.05 -3.89 -5.18
CA GLY A 21 -0.61 -4.79 -4.24
C GLY A 21 -1.80 -5.53 -4.87
N MET A 22 -2.64 -4.81 -5.62
CA MET A 22 -3.79 -5.38 -6.33
C MET A 22 -3.37 -6.29 -7.49
N VAL A 23 -2.32 -5.89 -8.23
CA VAL A 23 -1.75 -6.72 -9.30
C VAL A 23 -1.21 -8.03 -8.73
N MET A 24 -0.45 -7.99 -7.63
CA MET A 24 0.07 -9.19 -6.97
C MET A 24 -1.05 -10.09 -6.45
N ARG A 25 -2.11 -9.50 -5.90
CA ARG A 25 -3.31 -10.25 -5.49
C ARG A 25 -3.99 -10.94 -6.68
N THR A 26 -4.02 -10.29 -7.84
CA THR A 26 -4.56 -10.86 -9.09
C THR A 26 -3.68 -12.01 -9.59
N VAL A 27 -2.35 -11.83 -9.57
CA VAL A 27 -1.37 -12.84 -10.01
C VAL A 27 -1.39 -14.10 -9.15
N ARG A 28 -1.74 -14.03 -7.86
CA ARG A 28 -1.96 -15.23 -7.01
C ARG A 28 -2.97 -16.20 -7.64
N GLY A 29 -3.91 -15.70 -8.45
CA GLY A 29 -4.92 -16.50 -9.12
C GLY A 29 -6.13 -16.79 -8.24
N ILE A 30 -6.94 -17.74 -8.71
CA ILE A 30 -8.17 -18.18 -8.06
C ILE A 30 -7.95 -19.60 -7.54
N GLU A 31 -8.06 -19.77 -6.23
CA GLU A 31 -7.98 -21.08 -5.59
C GLU A 31 -9.34 -21.79 -5.70
N VAL A 32 -9.34 -23.01 -6.24
CA VAL A 32 -10.57 -23.79 -6.46
C VAL A 32 -10.46 -25.10 -5.69
N ASN A 33 -11.22 -25.21 -4.60
CA ASN A 33 -11.38 -26.39 -3.77
C ASN A 33 -12.78 -26.40 -3.13
N GLU A 34 -13.12 -27.44 -2.35
CA GLU A 34 -14.46 -27.57 -1.74
C GLU A 34 -14.82 -26.38 -0.82
N GLU A 35 -13.85 -25.82 -0.10
CA GLU A 35 -14.06 -24.68 0.80
C GLU A 35 -14.25 -23.38 0.01
N THR A 36 -13.42 -23.11 -1.00
CA THR A 36 -13.46 -21.88 -1.80
C THR A 36 -14.61 -21.84 -2.80
N LEU A 37 -15.28 -22.97 -3.06
CA LEU A 37 -16.54 -23.01 -3.79
C LEU A 37 -17.72 -22.49 -2.96
N SER A 38 -17.59 -22.42 -1.63
CA SER A 38 -18.54 -21.77 -0.72
C SER A 38 -19.98 -22.27 -0.83
N TYR A 39 -20.22 -23.53 -1.24
CA TYR A 39 -21.57 -24.06 -1.47
C TYR A 39 -22.48 -23.94 -0.25
N ARG A 40 -21.92 -24.16 0.95
CA ARG A 40 -22.68 -24.04 2.19
C ARG A 40 -23.09 -22.59 2.45
N ALA A 41 -22.16 -21.64 2.37
CA ALA A 41 -22.47 -20.23 2.57
C ALA A 41 -23.51 -19.74 1.55
N ILE A 42 -23.43 -20.19 0.29
CA ILE A 42 -24.42 -19.88 -0.76
C ILE A 42 -25.80 -20.42 -0.37
N LYS A 43 -25.89 -21.69 0.02
CA LYS A 43 -27.15 -22.32 0.43
C LYS A 43 -27.76 -21.60 1.63
N ASP A 44 -26.97 -21.41 2.69
CA ASP A 44 -27.40 -20.79 3.94
C ASP A 44 -27.87 -19.34 3.70
N THR A 45 -27.24 -18.63 2.76
CA THR A 45 -27.67 -17.28 2.36
C THR A 45 -29.00 -17.28 1.59
N VAL A 46 -29.18 -18.20 0.64
CA VAL A 46 -30.42 -18.32 -0.16
C VAL A 46 -31.61 -18.73 0.70
N GLU A 47 -31.41 -19.64 1.64
CA GLU A 47 -32.45 -20.12 2.55
C GLU A 47 -32.69 -19.17 3.75
N GLY A 48 -31.78 -18.22 3.98
CA GLY A 48 -31.72 -17.38 5.18
C GLY A 48 -31.89 -15.88 4.91
N GLU A 49 -30.96 -15.07 5.44
CA GLU A 49 -31.04 -13.60 5.46
C GLU A 49 -30.96 -12.94 4.07
N GLY A 50 -30.54 -13.68 3.04
CA GLY A 50 -30.42 -13.16 1.67
C GLY A 50 -29.16 -12.32 1.40
N HIS A 51 -28.21 -12.27 2.34
CA HIS A 51 -26.88 -11.65 2.12
C HIS A 51 -25.75 -12.38 2.86
N PHE A 52 -24.50 -12.20 2.38
CA PHE A 52 -23.30 -12.83 2.95
C PHE A 52 -22.60 -12.01 4.04
N LEU A 53 -23.10 -10.80 4.36
CA LEU A 53 -22.36 -9.80 5.15
C LEU A 53 -21.99 -10.26 6.57
N ARG A 54 -22.80 -11.15 7.15
CA ARG A 54 -22.63 -11.67 8.50
C ARG A 54 -22.09 -13.10 8.53
N ASP A 55 -21.84 -13.69 7.36
CA ASP A 55 -21.34 -15.05 7.26
C ASP A 55 -19.88 -15.11 7.76
N PRO A 56 -19.54 -16.06 8.66
CA PRO A 56 -18.18 -16.21 9.16
C PRO A 56 -17.14 -16.40 8.06
N GLN A 57 -17.48 -17.13 6.98
CA GLN A 57 -16.60 -17.35 5.84
C GLN A 57 -16.29 -16.04 5.12
N THR A 58 -17.28 -15.15 4.95
CA THR A 58 -17.07 -13.82 4.37
C THR A 58 -16.04 -13.03 5.17
N LEU A 59 -16.18 -13.00 6.49
CA LEU A 59 -15.28 -12.24 7.37
C LEU A 59 -13.85 -12.78 7.37
N GLU A 60 -13.68 -14.08 7.21
CA GLU A 60 -12.37 -14.72 7.07
C GLU A 60 -11.73 -14.38 5.72
N LEU A 61 -12.48 -14.57 4.61
CA LEU A 61 -11.99 -14.31 3.27
C LEU A 61 -11.70 -12.83 3.00
N MET A 62 -12.39 -11.90 3.66
CA MET A 62 -12.07 -10.47 3.55
C MET A 62 -10.65 -10.12 4.02
N LYS A 63 -10.01 -10.97 4.82
CA LYS A 63 -8.63 -10.77 5.32
C LYS A 63 -7.58 -11.37 4.39
N THR A 64 -7.96 -12.27 3.48
CA THR A 64 -7.03 -13.04 2.64
C THR A 64 -7.25 -12.80 1.15
N GLU A 65 -8.50 -12.69 0.74
CA GLU A 65 -8.91 -12.58 -0.66
C GLU A 65 -9.12 -11.14 -1.10
N TYR A 66 -9.25 -10.20 -0.16
CA TYR A 66 -9.47 -8.79 -0.45
C TYR A 66 -8.30 -7.94 0.03
N LEU A 67 -7.77 -7.10 -0.86
CA LEU A 67 -6.82 -6.06 -0.47
C LEU A 67 -7.56 -4.73 -0.40
N TYR A 68 -7.53 -4.09 0.76
CA TYR A 68 -7.99 -2.71 0.86
C TYR A 68 -6.88 -1.77 0.38
N PRO A 69 -7.17 -0.83 -0.53
CA PRO A 69 -6.17 0.13 -0.98
C PRO A 69 -5.76 1.02 0.19
N THR A 70 -4.49 1.38 0.22
CA THR A 70 -3.95 2.35 1.20
C THR A 70 -4.15 3.79 0.71
N LEU A 71 -4.17 4.02 -0.61
CA LEU A 71 -4.29 5.37 -1.19
C LEU A 71 -5.62 5.61 -1.88
N ALA A 72 -6.12 4.64 -2.65
CA ALA A 72 -7.37 4.83 -3.39
C ALA A 72 -8.54 5.04 -2.42
N ASP A 73 -9.33 6.08 -2.68
CA ASP A 73 -10.47 6.45 -1.85
C ASP A 73 -11.67 5.54 -2.12
N ARG A 74 -12.30 5.09 -1.04
CA ARG A 74 -13.50 4.23 -1.05
C ARG A 74 -14.62 4.78 -0.17
N SER A 75 -14.43 6.00 0.33
CA SER A 75 -15.46 6.74 1.06
C SER A 75 -16.62 7.08 0.14
N THR A 76 -17.75 7.40 0.75
CA THR A 76 -18.89 7.97 0.02
C THR A 76 -18.52 9.35 -0.51
N GLN A 77 -19.25 9.82 -1.52
CA GLN A 77 -19.03 11.16 -2.07
C GLN A 77 -19.17 12.25 -0.99
N GLU A 78 -20.15 12.11 -0.09
CA GLU A 78 -20.40 13.07 0.99
C GLU A 78 -19.21 13.16 1.95
N GLU A 79 -18.61 12.01 2.32
CA GLU A 79 -17.40 11.96 3.16
C GLU A 79 -16.19 12.57 2.45
N TRP A 80 -15.97 12.22 1.18
CA TRP A 80 -14.88 12.77 0.38
C TRP A 80 -14.98 14.29 0.22
N GLU A 81 -16.19 14.83 0.00
CA GLU A 81 -16.44 16.27 -0.06
C GLU A 81 -16.20 16.95 1.30
N ALA A 82 -16.63 16.32 2.40
CA ALA A 82 -16.37 16.82 3.75
C ALA A 82 -14.87 16.83 4.11
N GLU A 83 -14.08 15.92 3.55
CA GLU A 83 -12.61 15.90 3.66
C GLU A 83 -11.90 16.94 2.77
N GLY A 84 -12.65 17.74 2.01
CA GLY A 84 -12.11 18.77 1.11
C GLY A 84 -11.78 18.26 -0.29
N SER A 85 -12.36 17.14 -0.70
CA SER A 85 -12.26 16.57 -2.03
C SER A 85 -10.82 16.31 -2.52
N PRO A 86 -9.96 15.65 -1.71
CA PRO A 86 -8.58 15.44 -2.10
C PRO A 86 -8.46 14.53 -3.32
N ASP A 87 -7.63 14.93 -4.28
CA ASP A 87 -7.28 14.10 -5.43
C ASP A 87 -6.24 13.02 -5.05
N MET A 88 -6.06 12.04 -5.93
CA MET A 88 -5.11 10.94 -5.72
C MET A 88 -3.66 11.44 -5.54
N ARG A 89 -3.26 12.49 -6.26
CA ARG A 89 -1.89 13.04 -6.17
C ARG A 89 -1.67 13.70 -4.81
N GLN A 90 -2.65 14.43 -4.27
CA GLN A 90 -2.59 15.05 -2.95
C GLN A 90 -2.49 13.99 -1.84
N ARG A 91 -3.29 12.92 -1.92
CA ARG A 91 -3.19 11.77 -0.99
C ARG A 91 -1.81 11.12 -1.06
N ALA A 92 -1.30 10.91 -2.27
CA ALA A 92 0.02 10.34 -2.51
C ALA A 92 1.16 11.23 -2.01
N GLU A 93 1.10 12.54 -2.22
CA GLU A 93 2.07 13.52 -1.70
C GLU A 93 2.13 13.46 -0.18
N LYS A 94 0.97 13.48 0.49
CA LYS A 94 0.90 13.33 1.95
C LYS A 94 1.57 12.04 2.40
N ARG A 95 1.26 10.90 1.77
CA ARG A 95 1.84 9.61 2.13
C ARG A 95 3.35 9.55 1.91
N ALA A 96 3.83 10.10 0.80
CA ALA A 96 5.25 10.17 0.50
C ALA A 96 6.01 11.05 1.51
N ARG A 97 5.46 12.22 1.87
CA ARG A 97 5.98 13.08 2.96
C ARG A 97 6.06 12.32 4.28
N GLU A 98 5.00 11.61 4.66
CA GLU A 98 5.00 10.80 5.89
C GLU A 98 6.11 9.75 5.89
N ILE A 99 6.27 8.97 4.81
CA ILE A 99 7.31 7.93 4.71
C ILE A 99 8.70 8.58 4.79
N LEU A 100 8.94 9.62 3.99
CA LEU A 100 10.21 10.32 3.95
C LEU A 100 10.51 11.09 5.23
N ASN A 101 9.54 11.44 6.07
CA ASN A 101 9.84 12.15 7.31
C ASN A 101 9.79 11.27 8.57
N SER A 102 9.29 10.03 8.47
CA SER A 102 9.20 9.12 9.63
C SER A 102 10.10 7.89 9.54
N HIS A 103 10.44 7.42 8.35
CA HIS A 103 11.11 6.14 8.17
C HIS A 103 12.54 6.29 7.65
N TYR A 104 13.52 5.82 8.41
CA TYR A 104 14.89 5.63 7.94
C TYR A 104 15.31 4.19 8.21
N PRO A 105 15.40 3.34 7.16
CA PRO A 105 15.75 1.96 7.37
C PRO A 105 17.23 1.79 7.70
N VAL A 106 17.50 0.98 8.73
CA VAL A 106 18.87 0.61 9.14
C VAL A 106 19.11 -0.84 8.74
N TYR A 107 19.32 -1.08 7.44
CA TYR A 107 19.63 -2.41 6.89
C TYR A 107 21.13 -2.73 6.90
N ILE A 108 21.96 -1.70 6.88
CA ILE A 108 23.41 -1.79 6.85
C ILE A 108 23.92 -1.36 8.22
N ASP A 109 24.74 -2.19 8.85
CA ASP A 109 25.34 -1.88 10.14
C ASP A 109 26.40 -0.76 10.03
N ASP A 110 26.70 -0.12 11.15
CA ASP A 110 27.60 1.03 11.19
C ASP A 110 29.03 0.71 10.73
N GLU A 111 29.52 -0.52 10.96
CA GLU A 111 30.86 -0.94 10.55
C GLU A 111 30.92 -1.08 9.02
N THR A 112 29.91 -1.72 8.44
CA THR A 112 29.79 -1.88 6.99
C THR A 112 29.59 -0.53 6.28
N ASP A 113 28.69 0.34 6.76
CA ASP A 113 28.49 1.67 6.18
C ASP A 113 29.77 2.52 6.26
N LYS A 114 30.52 2.43 7.36
CA LYS A 114 31.82 3.11 7.49
C LYS A 114 32.81 2.62 6.43
N LYS A 115 32.99 1.30 6.27
CA LYS A 115 33.88 0.73 5.25
C LYS A 115 33.55 1.24 3.85
N VAL A 116 32.26 1.30 3.50
CA VAL A 116 31.80 1.81 2.21
C VAL A 116 32.13 3.29 2.03
N ARG A 117 31.89 4.12 3.05
CA ARG A 117 32.20 5.57 3.02
C ARG A 117 33.70 5.88 3.02
N ASP A 118 34.52 5.03 3.63
CA ASP A 118 35.98 5.15 3.57
C ASP A 118 36.52 4.76 2.18
N THR A 119 35.81 3.89 1.45
CA THR A 119 36.21 3.38 0.13
C THR A 119 35.78 4.29 -1.02
N TYR A 120 34.62 4.94 -0.91
CA TYR A 120 34.01 5.74 -1.98
C TYR A 120 33.75 7.17 -1.53
N PRO A 121 33.85 8.17 -2.44
CA PRO A 121 33.58 9.58 -2.12
C PRO A 121 32.09 9.84 -1.92
N ILE A 122 31.55 9.43 -0.78
CA ILE A 122 30.14 9.63 -0.42
C ILE A 122 29.98 10.97 0.27
N GLU A 123 29.54 11.97 -0.49
CA GLU A 123 29.33 13.35 0.00
C GLU A 123 28.05 13.51 0.85
N ILE A 124 27.15 12.53 0.82
CA ILE A 124 25.88 12.59 1.56
C ILE A 124 26.11 12.20 3.02
N SER A 125 25.99 13.15 3.95
CA SER A 125 26.18 12.89 5.38
C SER A 125 25.03 12.10 6.01
N ARG A 126 25.34 11.39 7.12
CA ARG A 126 24.35 10.60 7.86
C ARG A 126 23.21 11.45 8.45
N ASP A 127 23.42 12.74 8.68
CA ASP A 127 22.40 13.62 9.27
C ASP A 127 21.38 14.13 8.25
N VAL A 128 21.70 14.10 6.96
CA VAL A 128 20.77 14.46 5.87
C VAL A 128 19.79 13.33 5.60
N ILE A 129 20.22 12.08 5.78
CA ILE A 129 19.42 10.90 5.48
C ILE A 129 18.52 10.48 6.63
N LYS A 130 18.74 10.96 7.86
CA LYS A 130 17.86 10.68 9.01
C LYS A 130 16.51 11.42 8.91
N PRO A 131 15.44 10.94 9.56
CA PRO A 131 14.11 11.55 9.51
C PRO A 131 14.00 12.89 10.28
N THR A 132 15.10 13.39 10.84
CA THR A 132 15.15 14.63 11.65
C THR A 132 15.06 15.92 10.83
N LYS A 133 15.01 15.82 9.49
CA LYS A 133 14.88 16.94 8.56
C LYS A 133 13.74 16.65 7.59
N ASP A 134 13.13 17.69 7.03
CA ASP A 134 12.17 17.53 5.93
C ASP A 134 12.92 16.96 4.72
N ARG A 135 12.61 15.71 4.35
CA ARG A 135 13.25 14.95 3.26
C ARG A 135 12.39 14.88 2.01
N PHE A 136 11.25 15.58 1.97
CA PHE A 136 10.37 15.63 0.81
C PHE A 136 10.69 16.82 -0.11
#